data_AF-A0A8B9R717-F1
#
_entry.id   AF-A0A8B9R717-F1
#
_cell.length_a   1.000
_cell.length_b   1.000
_cell.length_c   1.000
_cell.angle_alpha   90.00
_cell.angle_beta   90.00
_cell.angle_gamma   90.00
#
_symmetry.space_group_name_H-M   'P 1'
#
loop_
_entity.id
_entity.type
_entity.pdbx_description
1 polymer ?
#
loop_
_entity_poly.entity_id
_entity_poly.type
_entity_poly.pdbx_seq_one_letter_code
_entity_poly.pdbx_strand_id
1 'polypeptide(L)'
;MKILGQFTEKENELCRTMMAYWGNFARTGSPNGPGLTPWPEHGADAEYLAIGLQQKPAKNLKEKHYTFITETLPRLIREKKDGPVVQTKLGALKGEYLTAKGKDTVVHSYMGVPFAKPLRLAPPQPAEAWAGVREATQHPNM
;
A
#
# COMPACT_ATOMS: atom_id res chain seq x y z
N MET A 1 -14.32 -33.43 6.52
CA MET A 1 -15.14 -32.19 6.63
C MET A 1 -16.56 -32.54 6.22
N LYS A 2 -17.48 -32.72 7.17
CA LYS A 2 -18.87 -33.09 6.90
C LYS A 2 -19.69 -31.81 7.00
N ILE A 3 -20.25 -31.34 5.89
CA ILE A 3 -21.13 -30.17 5.88
C ILE A 3 -22.44 -30.62 6.52
N LEU A 4 -22.78 -30.04 7.68
CA LEU A 4 -23.91 -30.45 8.53
C LEU A 4 -25.21 -29.67 8.26
N GLY A 5 -25.30 -28.96 7.13
CA GLY A 5 -26.49 -28.20 6.74
C GLY A 5 -27.10 -28.72 5.43
N GLN A 6 -28.43 -28.83 5.37
CA GLN A 6 -29.14 -28.98 4.10
C GLN A 6 -29.07 -27.64 3.34
N PHE A 7 -28.53 -27.66 2.13
CA PHE A 7 -28.57 -26.50 1.24
C PHE A 7 -30.01 -26.20 0.82
N THR A 8 -30.39 -24.93 0.85
CA THR A 8 -31.66 -24.48 0.30
C THR A 8 -31.72 -24.72 -1.21
N GLU A 9 -32.93 -24.76 -1.77
CA GLU A 9 -33.10 -24.91 -3.21
C GLU A 9 -32.39 -23.80 -4.01
N LYS A 10 -32.42 -22.57 -3.50
CA LYS A 10 -31.73 -21.41 -4.09
C LYS A 10 -30.21 -21.56 -4.08
N GLU A 11 -29.63 -22.17 -3.05
CA GLU A 11 -28.19 -22.45 -2.99
C GLU A 11 -27.81 -23.59 -3.94
N ASN A 12 -28.66 -24.62 -4.07
CA ASN A 12 -28.46 -25.67 -5.06
C ASN A 12 -28.53 -25.13 -6.49
N GLU A 13 -29.46 -24.19 -6.75
CA GLU A 13 -29.55 -23.48 -8.02
C GLU A 13 -28.31 -22.62 -8.26
N LEU A 14 -27.85 -21.85 -7.26
CA LEU A 14 -26.60 -21.09 -7.33
C LEU A 14 -25.41 -21.99 -7.70
N CYS A 15 -25.28 -23.16 -7.06
CA CYS A 15 -24.23 -24.12 -7.39
C CYS A 15 -24.31 -24.60 -8.85
N ARG A 16 -25.51 -24.92 -9.34
CA ARG A 16 -25.73 -25.31 -10.75
C ARG A 16 -25.34 -24.19 -11.71
N THR A 17 -25.73 -22.96 -11.41
CA THR A 17 -25.39 -21.77 -12.18
C THR A 17 -23.87 -21.54 -12.22
N MET A 18 -23.18 -21.67 -11.08
CA MET A 18 -21.72 -21.53 -11.00
C MET A 18 -21.00 -22.60 -11.83
N MET A 19 -21.43 -23.85 -11.73
CA MET A 19 -20.89 -24.96 -12.53
C MET A 19 -21.11 -24.72 -14.03
N ALA A 20 -22.26 -24.18 -14.44
CA ALA A 20 -22.54 -23.87 -15.84
C ALA A 20 -21.61 -22.78 -16.38
N TYR A 21 -21.43 -21.66 -15.65
CA TYR A 21 -20.45 -20.63 -16.05
C TYR A 21 -19.04 -21.22 -16.20
N TRP A 22 -18.58 -22.01 -15.23
CA TRP A 22 -17.22 -22.58 -15.24
C TRP A 22 -17.05 -23.60 -16.37
N GLY A 23 -18.05 -24.44 -16.59
CA GLY A 23 -18.04 -25.43 -17.67
C GLY A 23 -18.05 -24.78 -19.06
N ASN A 24 -18.81 -23.69 -19.24
CA ASN A 24 -18.78 -22.91 -20.48
C ASN A 24 -17.42 -22.26 -20.68
N PHE A 25 -16.89 -21.58 -19.66
CA PHE A 25 -15.58 -20.93 -19.74
C PHE A 25 -14.46 -21.92 -20.07
N ALA A 26 -14.43 -23.07 -19.39
CA ALA A 26 -13.43 -24.11 -19.66
C ALA A 26 -13.52 -24.67 -21.10
N ARG A 27 -14.72 -24.67 -21.70
CA ARG A 27 -14.97 -25.22 -23.03
C ARG A 27 -14.71 -24.22 -24.16
N THR A 28 -15.03 -22.94 -23.97
CA THR A 28 -15.05 -21.94 -25.06
C THR A 28 -14.27 -20.66 -24.75
N GLY A 29 -13.74 -20.50 -23.54
CA GLY A 29 -13.17 -19.24 -23.06
C GLY A 29 -14.20 -18.18 -22.69
N SER A 30 -15.51 -18.45 -22.83
CA SER A 30 -16.59 -17.55 -22.44
C SER A 30 -17.51 -18.25 -21.42
N PRO A 31 -17.81 -17.63 -20.26
CA PRO A 31 -18.71 -18.23 -19.27
C PRO A 31 -20.17 -18.22 -19.72
N ASN A 32 -20.51 -17.39 -20.72
CA ASN A 32 -21.88 -17.16 -21.16
C ASN A 32 -22.53 -18.38 -21.82
N GLY A 33 -23.84 -18.52 -21.64
CA GLY A 33 -24.63 -19.60 -22.23
C GLY A 33 -26.15 -19.39 -22.04
N PRO A 34 -26.97 -20.24 -22.66
CA PRO A 34 -28.43 -20.12 -22.58
C PRO A 34 -28.95 -20.16 -21.14
N GLY A 35 -29.89 -19.29 -20.80
CA GLY A 35 -30.51 -19.24 -19.46
C GLY A 35 -29.64 -18.65 -18.35
N LEU A 36 -28.41 -18.22 -18.65
CA LEU A 36 -27.53 -17.55 -17.70
C LEU A 36 -27.63 -16.02 -17.84
N THR A 37 -27.43 -15.33 -16.72
CA THR A 37 -27.25 -13.87 -16.77
C THR A 37 -25.97 -13.55 -17.54
N PRO A 38 -25.99 -12.58 -18.47
CA PRO A 38 -24.77 -12.22 -19.20
C PRO A 38 -23.66 -11.79 -18.23
N TRP A 39 -22.51 -12.46 -18.35
CA TRP A 39 -21.28 -12.10 -17.68
C TRP A 39 -20.50 -11.15 -18.61
N PRO A 40 -20.36 -9.87 -18.25
CA PRO A 40 -19.65 -8.89 -19.07
C PRO A 40 -18.15 -9.17 -19.11
N GLU A 41 -17.53 -8.94 -20.26
CA GLU A 41 -16.08 -9.04 -20.38
C GLU A 41 -15.40 -7.97 -19.52
N HIS A 42 -14.30 -8.32 -18.87
CA HIS A 42 -13.58 -7.39 -18.02
C HIS A 42 -12.76 -6.41 -18.88
N GLY A 43 -13.39 -5.31 -19.28
CA GLY A 43 -12.79 -4.24 -20.08
C GLY A 43 -12.30 -3.04 -19.24
N ALA A 44 -12.14 -1.89 -19.91
CA ALA A 44 -11.69 -0.64 -19.28
C ALA A 44 -12.58 -0.17 -18.12
N ASP A 45 -13.89 -0.49 -18.19
CA ASP A 45 -14.88 -0.17 -17.17
C ASP A 45 -14.86 -1.13 -15.97
N ALA A 46 -13.89 -2.05 -15.92
CA ALA A 46 -13.72 -3.03 -14.85
C ALA A 46 -15.02 -3.78 -14.50
N GLU A 47 -15.80 -4.15 -15.52
CA GLU A 47 -17.08 -4.83 -15.37
C GLU A 47 -16.88 -6.23 -14.78
N TYR A 48 -17.82 -6.67 -13.96
CA TYR A 48 -17.81 -8.00 -13.35
C TYR A 48 -19.22 -8.51 -13.09
N LEU A 49 -19.36 -9.81 -12.89
CA LEU A 49 -20.60 -10.42 -12.43
C LEU A 49 -20.53 -10.67 -10.92
N ALA A 50 -21.40 -10.03 -10.14
CA ALA A 50 -21.60 -10.38 -8.75
C ALA A 50 -22.37 -11.70 -8.69
N ILE A 51 -21.74 -12.75 -8.17
CA ILE A 51 -22.34 -14.07 -8.01
C ILE A 51 -22.85 -14.22 -6.58
N GLY A 52 -24.16 -14.07 -6.40
CA GLY A 52 -24.87 -14.45 -5.18
C GLY A 52 -26.11 -15.26 -5.55
N LEU A 53 -27.06 -15.39 -4.61
CA LEU A 53 -28.37 -16.01 -4.91
C LEU A 53 -29.07 -15.36 -6.11
N GLN A 54 -28.75 -14.10 -6.39
CA GLN A 54 -29.06 -13.43 -7.66
C GLN A 54 -27.75 -12.98 -8.29
N GLN A 55 -27.60 -13.24 -9.60
CA GLN A 55 -26.45 -12.76 -10.35
C GLN A 55 -26.71 -11.35 -10.86
N LYS A 56 -25.75 -10.45 -10.66
CA LYS A 56 -25.90 -9.03 -11.03
C LYS A 56 -24.62 -8.48 -11.64
N PRO A 57 -24.64 -8.01 -12.90
CA PRO A 57 -23.53 -7.26 -13.48
C PRO A 57 -23.29 -5.96 -12.70
N ALA A 58 -22.02 -5.61 -12.51
CA ALA A 58 -21.58 -4.41 -11.82
C ALA A 58 -20.22 -3.95 -12.35
N LYS A 59 -19.75 -2.81 -11.86
CA LYS A 59 -18.49 -2.17 -12.27
C LYS A 59 -17.66 -1.77 -11.05
N ASN A 60 -16.37 -1.53 -11.25
CA ASN A 60 -15.51 -0.90 -10.24
C ASN A 60 -15.44 -1.66 -8.91
N LEU A 61 -15.21 -2.99 -8.98
CA LEU A 61 -15.13 -3.84 -7.79
C LEU A 61 -14.06 -3.33 -6.82
N LYS A 62 -14.49 -2.91 -5.62
CA LYS A 62 -13.62 -2.43 -4.54
C LYS A 62 -12.69 -1.27 -4.96
N GLU A 63 -13.10 -0.42 -5.89
CA GLU A 63 -12.31 0.70 -6.45
C GLU A 63 -11.50 1.48 -5.40
N LYS A 64 -12.17 1.99 -4.36
CA LYS A 64 -11.49 2.76 -3.29
C LYS A 64 -10.36 1.99 -2.60
N HIS A 65 -10.54 0.70 -2.38
CA HIS A 65 -9.53 -0.15 -1.75
C HIS A 65 -8.38 -0.45 -2.72
N TYR A 66 -8.69 -0.67 -4.00
CA TYR A 66 -7.68 -0.83 -5.04
C TYR A 66 -6.79 0.41 -5.13
N THR A 67 -7.38 1.61 -5.33
CA THR A 67 -6.65 2.90 -5.36
C THR A 67 -5.83 3.13 -4.09
N PHE A 68 -6.37 2.77 -2.92
CA PHE A 68 -5.61 2.88 -1.69
C PHE A 68 -4.35 2.02 -1.71
N ILE A 69 -4.44 0.74 -2.08
CA ILE A 69 -3.31 -0.19 -2.06
C ILE A 69 -2.31 0.05 -3.20
N THR A 70 -2.78 0.40 -4.40
CA THR A 70 -1.93 0.52 -5.59
C THR A 70 -1.29 1.90 -5.74
N GLU A 71 -1.94 2.96 -5.26
CA GLU A 71 -1.48 4.34 -5.44
C GLU A 71 -1.14 5.01 -4.10
N THR A 72 -2.13 5.08 -3.20
CA THR A 72 -2.02 5.90 -1.98
C THR A 72 -0.98 5.34 -1.01
N LEU A 73 -1.01 4.04 -0.73
CA LEU A 73 -0.11 3.40 0.22
C LEU A 73 1.36 3.47 -0.26
N PRO A 74 1.72 3.11 -1.51
CA PRO A 74 3.08 3.28 -2.01
C PRO A 74 3.55 4.74 -1.99
N ARG A 75 2.67 5.70 -2.28
CA ARG A 75 2.99 7.13 -2.15
C ARG A 75 3.33 7.50 -0.71
N LEU A 76 2.49 7.13 0.27
CA LEU A 76 2.74 7.41 1.69
C LEU A 76 4.01 6.74 2.21
N ILE A 77 4.33 5.52 1.76
CA ILE A 77 5.58 4.84 2.11
C ILE A 77 6.80 5.61 1.57
N ARG A 78 6.74 6.08 0.32
CA ARG A 78 7.78 6.91 -0.28
C ARG A 78 7.97 8.22 0.48
N GLU A 79 6.88 8.94 0.73
CA GLU A 79 6.89 10.19 1.50
C GLU A 79 7.48 10.01 2.91
N LYS A 80 7.12 8.92 3.59
CA LYS A 80 7.70 8.57 4.90
C LYS A 80 9.19 8.27 4.81
N LYS A 81 9.65 7.61 3.74
CA LYS A 81 11.06 7.27 3.51
C LYS A 81 11.91 8.50 3.17
N ASP A 82 11.33 9.52 2.54
CA ASP A 82 12.08 10.71 2.11
C ASP A 82 12.52 11.61 3.26
N GLY A 83 11.91 11.48 4.44
CA GLY A 83 12.34 12.15 5.68
C GLY A 83 12.20 13.68 5.65
N PRO A 84 12.29 14.36 6.81
CA PRO A 84 12.27 15.82 6.86
C PRO A 84 13.62 16.43 6.44
N VAL A 85 13.59 17.51 5.66
CA VAL A 85 14.78 18.31 5.31
C VAL A 85 14.72 19.68 5.99
N VAL A 86 15.76 20.06 6.73
CA VAL A 86 15.88 21.34 7.42
C VAL A 86 17.12 22.10 6.96
N GLN A 87 16.97 23.41 6.74
CA GLN A 87 18.07 24.30 6.41
C GLN A 87 18.75 24.80 7.68
N THR A 88 20.07 24.67 7.75
CA THR A 88 20.89 25.17 8.87
C THR A 88 21.93 26.16 8.36
N LYS A 89 22.60 26.86 9.29
CA LYS A 89 23.73 27.75 8.96
C LYS A 89 24.91 27.03 8.29
N LEU A 90 25.03 25.71 8.50
CA LEU A 90 26.13 24.90 7.98
C LEU A 90 25.76 24.12 6.71
N GLY A 91 24.50 24.13 6.29
CA GLY A 91 23.98 23.37 5.15
C GLY A 91 22.64 22.71 5.44
N ALA A 92 22.08 22.02 4.44
CA ALA A 92 20.81 21.31 4.59
C ALA A 92 21.02 19.93 5.23
N LEU A 93 20.11 19.54 6.12
CA LEU A 93 20.09 18.23 6.78
C LEU A 93 18.83 17.47 6.44
N LYS A 94 18.97 16.21 6.06
CA LYS A 94 17.86 15.27 5.94
C LYS A 94 17.85 14.32 7.14
N GLY A 95 16.74 14.31 7.86
CA GLY A 95 16.52 13.45 9.02
C GLY A 95 15.54 12.32 8.71
N GLU A 96 15.01 11.72 9.75
CA GLU A 96 13.97 10.68 9.67
C GLU A 96 12.78 10.98 10.57
N TYR A 97 11.61 10.47 10.19
CA TYR A 97 10.41 10.49 11.03
C TYR A 97 10.42 9.27 11.96
N LEU A 98 10.48 9.49 13.27
CA LEU A 98 10.33 8.45 14.28
C LEU A 98 9.01 8.63 15.04
N THR A 99 8.44 7.51 15.49
CA THR A 99 7.30 7.52 16.40
C THR A 99 7.82 7.35 17.82
N ALA A 100 7.46 8.28 18.72
CA ALA A 100 7.85 8.18 20.12
C ALA A 100 7.26 6.90 20.75
N LYS A 101 8.08 6.10 21.44
CA LYS A 101 7.62 4.84 22.07
C LYS A 101 6.38 5.08 22.93
N GLY A 102 5.26 4.44 22.59
CA GLY A 102 4.00 4.51 23.32
C GLY A 102 3.11 5.72 23.04
N LYS A 103 3.41 6.53 22.00
CA LYS A 103 2.55 7.65 21.55
C LYS A 103 2.51 7.73 20.03
N ASP A 104 1.38 8.15 19.46
CA ASP A 104 1.24 8.43 18.01
C ASP A 104 1.89 9.76 17.58
N THR A 105 2.78 10.31 18.42
CA THR A 105 3.50 11.55 18.13
C THR A 105 4.69 11.24 17.22
N VAL A 106 4.67 11.82 16.02
CA VAL A 106 5.80 11.80 15.08
C VAL A 106 6.81 12.87 15.48
N VAL A 107 8.08 12.48 15.62
CA VAL A 107 9.20 13.37 15.91
C VAL A 107 10.20 13.34 14.74
N HIS A 108 10.82 14.50 14.47
CA HIS A 108 11.90 14.60 13.50
C HIS A 108 13.23 14.28 14.19
N SER A 109 13.98 13.31 13.68
CA SER A 109 15.26 12.88 14.24
C SER A 109 16.41 13.25 13.30
N TYR A 110 17.48 13.81 13.88
CA TYR A 110 18.72 14.18 13.18
C TYR A 110 19.92 13.73 14.04
N MET A 111 20.46 12.56 13.75
CA MET A 111 21.48 11.87 14.56
C MET A 111 22.91 12.12 14.06
N GLY A 112 23.06 12.55 12.80
CA GLY A 112 24.35 12.73 12.12
C GLY A 112 24.84 14.16 12.02
N VAL A 113 24.34 15.08 12.86
CA VAL A 113 24.73 16.50 12.83
C VAL A 113 26.19 16.63 13.30
N PRO A 114 27.10 17.20 12.49
CA PRO A 114 28.49 17.37 12.89
C PRO A 114 28.62 18.30 14.10
N PHE A 115 29.32 17.82 15.12
CA PHE A 115 29.74 18.63 16.24
C PHE A 115 31.09 19.30 15.95
N ALA A 116 31.48 20.22 16.83
CA ALA A 116 32.74 20.92 16.75
C ALA A 116 33.95 19.97 16.58
N LYS A 117 34.97 20.41 15.85
CA LYS A 117 36.21 19.66 15.63
C LYS A 117 37.02 19.65 16.94
N PRO A 118 37.22 18.47 17.56
CA PRO A 118 37.91 18.39 18.84
C PRO A 118 39.41 18.59 18.65
N LEU A 119 40.01 19.44 19.47
CA LEU A 119 41.46 19.53 19.65
C LEU A 119 41.82 19.07 21.05
N ARG A 120 42.89 18.29 21.17
CA ARG A 120 43.38 17.85 22.48
C ARG A 120 43.84 19.07 23.27
N LEU A 121 43.21 19.31 24.42
CA LEU A 121 43.52 20.40 25.37
C LEU A 121 43.35 21.82 24.82
N ALA A 122 42.61 22.01 23.74
CA ALA A 122 42.25 23.33 23.22
C ALA A 122 40.73 23.46 23.07
N PRO A 123 40.19 24.70 23.01
CA PRO A 123 38.79 24.91 22.76
C PRO A 123 38.33 24.24 21.45
N PRO A 124 37.10 23.69 21.42
CA PRO A 124 36.56 23.04 20.23
C PRO A 124 36.36 24.07 19.11
N GLN A 125 36.75 23.73 17.88
CA GLN A 125 36.54 24.59 16.71
C GLN A 125 35.18 24.33 16.06
N PRO A 126 34.47 25.34 15.53
CA PRO A 126 33.20 25.13 14.82
C PRO A 126 33.30 24.10 13.70
N ALA A 127 32.21 23.36 13.45
CA ALA A 127 32.14 22.44 12.33
C ALA A 127 32.15 23.18 10.98
N GLU A 128 32.72 22.56 9.96
CA GLU A 128 32.74 23.09 8.59
C GLU A 128 31.34 22.98 7.95
N ALA A 129 30.99 23.98 7.13
CA ALA A 129 29.78 23.94 6.32
C ALA A 129 29.93 22.92 5.18
N TRP A 130 28.81 22.33 4.74
CA TRP A 130 28.76 21.38 3.62
C TRP A 130 27.82 21.87 2.52
N ALA A 131 28.11 21.44 1.28
CA ALA A 131 27.25 21.69 0.14
C ALA A 131 26.15 20.62 0.02
N GLY A 132 24.95 21.03 -0.40
CA GLY A 132 23.83 20.13 -0.62
C GLY A 132 23.15 19.64 0.68
N VAL A 133 22.48 18.49 0.59
CA VAL A 133 21.72 17.89 1.69
C VAL A 133 22.52 16.73 2.27
N ARG A 134 22.79 16.79 3.57
CA ARG A 134 23.50 15.74 4.31
C ARG A 134 22.50 14.81 4.99
N GLU A 135 22.69 13.51 4.81
CA GLU A 135 21.94 12.48 5.53
C GLU A 135 22.37 12.44 7.00
N ALA A 136 21.41 12.65 7.90
CA ALA A 136 21.60 12.69 9.34
C ALA A 136 20.72 11.63 10.05
N THR A 137 20.56 10.46 9.43
CA THR A 137 19.73 9.35 9.93
C THR A 137 20.49 8.37 10.82
N GLN A 138 21.81 8.52 10.95
CA GLN A 138 22.67 7.66 11.76
C GLN A 138 23.63 8.47 12.61
N HIS A 139 24.09 7.90 13.72
CA HIS A 139 25.17 8.48 14.50
C HIS A 139 26.49 8.45 13.69
N PRO A 140 27.37 9.44 13.88
CA PRO A 140 28.72 9.35 13.35
C PRO A 140 29.40 8.08 13.89
N ASN A 141 30.17 7.40 13.03
CA ASN A 141 31.03 6.30 13.48
C ASN A 141 32.00 6.85 14.54
N MET A 142 32.01 6.22 15.71
CA MET A 142 32.97 6.51 16.79
C MET A 142 34.33 5.91 16.49
#